data_AF-A0A7C8CWW9-F1
#
_entry.id   AF-A0A7C8CWW9-F1
#
_cell.length_a   1.000
_cell.length_b   1.000
_cell.length_c   1.000
_cell.angle_alpha   90.00
_cell.angle_beta   90.00
_cell.angle_gamma   90.00
#
_symmetry.space_group_name_H-M   'P 1'
#
loop_
_entity.id
_entity.type
_entity.pdbx_description
1 polymer ?
#
loop_
_entity_poly.entity_id
_entity_poly.type
_entity_poly.pdbx_seq_one_letter_code
_entity_poly.pdbx_strand_id
1 'polypeptide(L)'
;MDPLNPVPEKGRIASIDVLRGFALLGILVMNIQAFAMPFCAYMNPTSFGEQEGINHWVWGFGHIFFDMKFMGLFSMLFGAGVMLFADRAEARGASLSQVRWLHCNRNFWLVMFGLLHAHLLWSGDILFAYGVCAFPVYLFRHRSARTLLICGFLFLLLGSGLSLMFGLSFDQWPEQGQAELAQFWQPDQAALDEEITKYSAGFASGFASNSEGSFFVETFIFATNIFWRVMGMMLLGMAFYRSKILSGERSAAFYRRLLMAGAVIGLLLIGNGMRENYAHDHAIEYSFYLGVQWNYWGSVALSMAYIGLIVGWVRSGRWPALQQRLGAVGRMAFSNYILHTLIGVLIFRVLGYFGTFERWQQLVLVVAIWILQLWLSPLWLARHRYGPLERMWRTLTYKYLALQNSLAVLVGLMVGAGVNMLIVLLNLMIFPMPEGLSMQDREGFSAWAATLPDSAFILPMVAHLAQAFGGGWLAARLGTLFGVLHTRALAMCIGVLSLAGGIANALSLEIPTWMWLEMPFYLVLAWVAGTIEVKRRAALAG
;
A
#
# COMPACT_ATOMS: atom_id res chain seq x y z
N MET A 1 -4.21 17.44 -31.22
CA MET A 1 -4.81 17.25 -29.89
C MET A 1 -3.69 17.33 -28.87
N ASP A 2 -3.88 18.03 -27.75
CA ASP A 2 -2.88 18.06 -26.67
C ASP A 2 -2.48 16.62 -26.28
N PRO A 3 -1.19 16.25 -26.37
CA PRO A 3 -0.73 14.89 -26.08
C PRO A 3 -0.97 14.47 -24.62
N LEU A 4 -1.18 15.44 -23.72
CA LEU A 4 -1.48 15.21 -22.31
C LEU A 4 -2.97 14.96 -22.05
N ASN A 5 -3.83 15.18 -23.04
CA ASN A 5 -5.26 15.02 -22.82
C ASN A 5 -5.65 13.54 -22.57
N PRO A 6 -6.69 13.30 -21.76
CA PRO A 6 -7.13 11.95 -21.43
C PRO A 6 -7.62 11.12 -22.61
N VAL A 7 -7.57 9.80 -22.47
CA VAL A 7 -7.93 8.86 -23.55
C VAL A 7 -9.43 8.94 -23.90
N PRO A 8 -9.80 9.06 -25.19
CA PRO A 8 -11.18 8.92 -25.67
C PRO A 8 -11.74 7.52 -25.42
N GLU A 9 -13.06 7.38 -25.31
CA GLU A 9 -13.69 6.06 -25.04
C GLU A 9 -13.37 5.00 -26.09
N LYS A 10 -13.26 5.36 -27.37
CA LYS A 10 -12.98 4.44 -28.50
C LYS A 10 -11.61 3.74 -28.46
N GLY A 11 -10.72 4.08 -27.52
CA GLY A 11 -9.39 3.48 -27.39
C GLY A 11 -9.18 2.66 -26.11
N ARG A 12 -10.24 2.31 -25.36
CA ARG A 12 -10.12 1.57 -24.10
C ARG A 12 -10.05 0.05 -24.31
N ILE A 13 -9.30 -0.62 -23.45
CA ILE A 13 -9.16 -2.08 -23.44
C ILE A 13 -10.23 -2.63 -22.50
N ALA A 14 -11.30 -3.19 -23.07
CA ALA A 14 -12.47 -3.64 -22.30
C ALA A 14 -12.11 -4.66 -21.21
N SER A 15 -11.23 -5.62 -21.52
CA SER A 15 -10.77 -6.64 -20.57
C SER A 15 -10.12 -6.05 -19.31
N ILE A 16 -9.39 -4.93 -19.42
CA ILE A 16 -8.78 -4.26 -18.27
C ILE A 16 -9.84 -3.60 -17.39
N ASP A 17 -10.82 -2.92 -17.98
CA ASP A 17 -11.90 -2.27 -17.23
C ASP A 17 -12.77 -3.32 -16.52
N VAL A 18 -13.12 -4.43 -17.19
CA VAL A 18 -13.87 -5.55 -16.57
C VAL A 18 -13.07 -6.21 -15.46
N LEU A 19 -11.79 -6.51 -15.69
CA LEU A 19 -10.92 -7.14 -14.69
C LEU A 19 -10.73 -6.23 -13.47
N ARG A 20 -10.66 -4.91 -13.65
CA ARG A 20 -10.59 -3.94 -12.55
C ARG A 20 -11.90 -3.90 -11.75
N GLY A 21 -13.05 -3.95 -12.42
CA GLY A 21 -14.35 -4.01 -11.75
C GLY A 21 -14.51 -5.29 -10.93
N PHE A 22 -14.18 -6.44 -11.53
CA PHE A 22 -14.14 -7.72 -10.84
C PHE A 22 -13.18 -7.70 -9.65
N ALA A 23 -11.98 -7.12 -9.84
CA ALA A 23 -11.00 -7.01 -8.78
C ALA A 23 -11.51 -6.21 -7.58
N LEU A 24 -12.12 -5.06 -7.84
CA LEU A 24 -12.66 -4.17 -6.83
C LEU A 24 -13.78 -4.83 -6.01
N LEU A 25 -14.71 -5.53 -6.65
CA LEU A 25 -15.78 -6.23 -5.95
C LEU A 25 -15.21 -7.33 -5.03
N GLY A 26 -14.17 -8.04 -5.49
CA GLY A 26 -13.50 -9.06 -4.69
C GLY A 26 -12.74 -8.51 -3.47
N ILE A 27 -12.15 -7.31 -3.57
CA ILE A 27 -11.49 -6.64 -2.42
C ILE A 27 -12.48 -6.45 -1.25
N LEU A 28 -13.74 -6.11 -1.54
CA LEU A 28 -14.75 -5.87 -0.52
C LEU A 28 -15.03 -7.09 0.37
N VAL A 29 -14.91 -8.32 -0.16
CA VAL A 29 -15.19 -9.56 0.61
C VAL A 29 -14.28 -9.69 1.82
N MET A 30 -13.05 -9.20 1.71
CA MET A 30 -12.08 -9.24 2.79
C MET A 30 -12.12 -7.96 3.63
N ASN A 31 -12.24 -6.80 2.98
CA ASN A 31 -12.29 -5.53 3.70
C ASN A 31 -13.53 -5.40 4.59
N ILE A 32 -14.65 -6.05 4.26
CA ILE A 32 -15.85 -6.02 5.09
C ILE A 32 -15.59 -6.60 6.49
N GLN A 33 -14.72 -7.61 6.61
CA GLN A 33 -14.33 -8.16 7.91
C GLN A 33 -13.60 -7.12 8.74
N ALA A 34 -12.63 -6.42 8.14
CA ALA A 34 -11.89 -5.34 8.80
C ALA A 34 -12.73 -4.08 9.06
N PHE A 35 -13.87 -3.91 8.40
CA PHE A 35 -14.83 -2.86 8.73
C PHE A 35 -15.77 -3.25 9.87
N ALA A 36 -16.11 -4.55 9.98
CA ALA A 36 -17.18 -5.05 10.83
C ALA A 36 -16.70 -5.69 12.13
N MET A 37 -15.44 -6.10 12.22
CA MET A 37 -14.88 -6.88 13.35
C MET A 37 -13.53 -6.28 13.80
N PRO A 38 -13.11 -6.57 15.04
CA PRO A 38 -11.75 -6.32 15.51
C PRO A 38 -10.68 -6.79 14.51
N PHE A 39 -9.60 -6.02 14.34
CA PHE A 39 -8.66 -6.26 13.25
C PHE A 39 -7.97 -7.64 13.32
N CYS A 40 -7.76 -8.18 14.53
CA CYS A 40 -7.23 -9.53 14.75
C CYS A 40 -8.04 -10.61 14.00
N ALA A 41 -9.36 -10.45 13.88
CA ALA A 41 -10.28 -11.38 13.23
C ALA A 41 -10.01 -11.55 11.73
N TYR A 42 -9.39 -10.55 11.10
CA TYR A 42 -8.96 -10.57 9.71
C TYR A 42 -7.76 -11.51 9.50
N MET A 43 -6.82 -11.51 10.45
CA MET A 43 -5.58 -12.28 10.38
C MET A 43 -5.72 -13.67 10.98
N ASN A 44 -6.41 -13.75 12.11
CA ASN A 44 -6.67 -14.98 12.85
C ASN A 44 -8.18 -15.22 12.97
N PRO A 45 -8.75 -16.22 12.27
CA PRO A 45 -10.19 -16.52 12.35
C PRO A 45 -10.67 -16.83 13.77
N THR A 46 -9.82 -17.44 14.61
CA THR A 46 -10.22 -17.92 15.95
C THR A 46 -10.21 -16.82 17.00
N SER A 47 -9.68 -15.62 16.68
CA SER A 47 -9.54 -14.50 17.61
C SER A 47 -10.86 -13.78 17.93
N PHE A 48 -11.85 -13.82 17.02
CA PHE A 48 -13.14 -13.17 17.23
C PHE A 48 -14.25 -13.75 16.35
N GLY A 49 -15.46 -13.83 16.92
CA GLY A 49 -16.68 -14.32 16.27
C GLY A 49 -16.69 -15.84 16.10
N GLU A 50 -17.90 -16.41 15.98
CA GLU A 50 -18.09 -17.86 15.86
C GLU A 50 -17.36 -18.43 14.62
N GLN A 51 -16.71 -19.58 14.82
CA GLN A 51 -15.96 -20.32 13.80
C GLN A 51 -16.59 -21.68 13.44
N GLU A 52 -17.84 -21.88 13.83
CA GLU A 52 -18.61 -23.07 13.52
C GLU A 52 -19.65 -22.81 12.42
N GLY A 53 -20.26 -23.89 11.93
CA GLY A 53 -21.38 -23.83 10.99
C GLY A 53 -21.11 -23.01 9.73
N ILE A 54 -22.03 -22.11 9.40
CA ILE A 54 -21.95 -21.29 8.18
C ILE A 54 -20.77 -20.30 8.20
N ASN A 55 -20.38 -19.82 9.39
CA ASN A 55 -19.31 -18.84 9.54
C ASN A 55 -17.95 -19.42 9.15
N HIS A 56 -17.69 -20.69 9.49
CA HIS A 56 -16.52 -21.43 9.04
C HIS A 56 -16.41 -21.47 7.51
N TRP A 57 -17.50 -21.85 6.83
CA TRP A 57 -17.52 -21.97 5.37
C TRP A 57 -17.37 -20.62 4.67
N VAL A 58 -18.00 -19.57 5.21
CA VAL A 58 -17.87 -18.20 4.68
C VAL A 58 -16.42 -17.71 4.83
N TRP A 59 -15.80 -17.92 5.99
CA TRP A 59 -14.39 -17.59 6.18
C TRP A 59 -13.50 -18.38 5.22
N GLY A 60 -13.65 -19.72 5.16
CA GLY A 60 -12.82 -20.58 4.33
C GLY A 60 -12.94 -20.26 2.84
N PHE A 61 -14.16 -19.98 2.36
CA PHE A 61 -14.40 -19.51 1.00
C PHE A 61 -13.73 -18.14 0.74
N GLY A 62 -13.85 -17.20 1.68
CA GLY A 62 -13.15 -15.92 1.64
C GLY A 62 -11.64 -16.08 1.57
N HIS A 63 -11.06 -16.92 2.43
CA HIS A 63 -9.62 -17.17 2.49
C HIS A 63 -9.10 -17.82 1.19
N ILE A 64 -9.78 -18.85 0.70
CA ILE A 64 -9.34 -19.57 -0.51
C ILE A 64 -9.43 -18.69 -1.75
N PHE A 65 -10.57 -18.03 -1.97
CA PHE A 65 -10.86 -17.37 -3.25
C PHE A 65 -10.57 -15.87 -3.24
N PHE A 66 -10.59 -15.18 -2.09
CA PHE A 66 -10.54 -13.72 -2.04
C PHE A 66 -9.27 -13.16 -1.39
N ASP A 67 -8.88 -13.68 -0.23
CA ASP A 67 -7.80 -13.14 0.59
C ASP A 67 -6.48 -13.01 -0.19
N MET A 68 -5.92 -11.81 -0.24
CA MET A 68 -4.74 -11.39 -1.02
C MET A 68 -4.84 -11.43 -2.56
N LYS A 69 -5.75 -12.22 -3.16
CA LYS A 69 -5.80 -12.43 -4.63
C LYS A 69 -6.26 -11.17 -5.34
N PHE A 70 -7.29 -10.53 -4.80
CA PHE A 70 -7.88 -9.35 -5.43
C PHE A 70 -7.03 -8.09 -5.26
N MET A 71 -6.34 -7.95 -4.12
CA MET A 71 -5.29 -6.94 -3.95
C MET A 71 -4.15 -7.17 -4.96
N GLY A 72 -3.71 -8.42 -5.12
CA GLY A 72 -2.71 -8.81 -6.13
C GLY A 72 -3.14 -8.51 -7.56
N LEU A 73 -4.38 -8.83 -7.91
CA LEU A 73 -4.97 -8.55 -9.22
C LEU A 73 -5.04 -7.05 -9.49
N PHE A 74 -5.51 -6.27 -8.51
CA PHE A 74 -5.58 -4.82 -8.63
C PHE A 74 -4.18 -4.18 -8.72
N SER A 75 -3.20 -4.69 -7.98
CA SER A 75 -1.79 -4.28 -8.07
C SER A 75 -1.22 -4.53 -9.47
N MET A 76 -1.44 -5.72 -10.05
CA MET A 76 -1.05 -6.03 -11.43
C MET A 76 -1.69 -5.05 -12.43
N LEU A 77 -3.00 -4.79 -12.29
CA LEU A 77 -3.73 -3.85 -13.14
C LEU A 77 -3.23 -2.41 -13.00
N PHE A 78 -2.79 -2.03 -11.80
CA PHE A 78 -2.22 -0.71 -11.55
C PHE A 78 -0.86 -0.56 -12.25
N GLY A 79 0.04 -1.55 -12.11
CA GLY A 79 1.31 -1.60 -12.83
C GLY A 79 1.13 -1.57 -14.36
N ALA A 80 0.20 -2.37 -14.89
CA ALA A 80 -0.20 -2.29 -16.29
C ALA A 80 -0.74 -0.91 -16.68
N GLY A 81 -1.49 -0.26 -15.78
CA GLY A 81 -2.00 1.10 -15.96
C GLY A 81 -0.90 2.15 -16.09
N VAL A 82 0.20 2.02 -15.35
CA VAL A 82 1.38 2.90 -15.47
C VAL A 82 1.96 2.83 -16.89
N MET A 83 2.13 1.62 -17.43
CA MET A 83 2.63 1.44 -18.81
C MET A 83 1.63 1.95 -19.85
N LEU A 84 0.36 1.56 -19.73
CA LEU A 84 -0.68 1.92 -20.68
C LEU A 84 -0.83 3.44 -20.83
N PHE A 85 -0.78 4.15 -19.71
CA PHE A 85 -0.85 5.60 -19.72
C PHE A 85 0.41 6.23 -20.35
N ALA A 86 1.61 5.74 -19.98
CA ALA A 86 2.88 6.24 -20.53
C ALA A 86 2.99 6.01 -22.04
N ASP A 87 2.78 4.78 -22.50
CA ASP A 87 2.84 4.41 -23.93
C ASP A 87 1.88 5.27 -24.77
N ARG A 88 0.69 5.56 -24.25
CA ARG A 88 -0.30 6.39 -24.96
C ARG A 88 0.08 7.85 -25.05
N ALA A 89 0.70 8.39 -24.00
CA ALA A 89 1.19 9.76 -24.02
C ALA A 89 2.37 9.89 -24.99
N GLU A 90 3.33 8.96 -24.96
CA GLU A 90 4.46 8.91 -25.88
C GLU A 90 3.99 8.75 -27.34
N ALA A 91 3.03 7.85 -27.61
CA ALA A 91 2.45 7.66 -28.95
C ALA A 91 1.73 8.90 -29.51
N ARG A 92 1.38 9.88 -28.66
CA ARG A 92 0.79 11.16 -29.09
C ARG A 92 1.82 12.27 -29.26
N GLY A 93 3.11 11.97 -29.11
CA GLY A 93 4.20 12.94 -29.21
C GLY A 93 4.50 13.68 -27.90
N ALA A 94 4.03 13.21 -26.74
CA ALA A 94 4.48 13.77 -25.47
C ALA A 94 5.97 13.53 -25.29
N SER A 95 6.70 14.56 -24.85
CA SER A 95 8.11 14.42 -24.49
C SER A 95 8.27 13.52 -23.25
N LEU A 96 9.44 12.92 -23.09
CA LEU A 96 9.74 12.09 -21.91
C LEU A 96 9.58 12.85 -20.58
N SER A 97 9.85 14.16 -20.56
CA SER A 97 9.64 15.00 -19.37
C SER A 97 8.16 15.19 -19.08
N GLN A 98 7.33 15.39 -20.09
CA GLN A 98 5.87 15.51 -19.94
C GLN A 98 5.22 14.23 -19.41
N VAL A 99 5.64 13.06 -19.90
CA VAL A 99 5.10 11.77 -19.42
C VAL A 99 5.53 11.50 -17.98
N ARG A 100 6.79 11.79 -17.63
CA ARG A 100 7.30 11.71 -16.25
C ARG A 100 6.53 12.63 -15.33
N TRP A 101 6.33 13.88 -15.74
CA TRP A 101 5.58 14.89 -14.99
C TRP A 101 4.16 14.39 -14.67
N LEU A 102 3.46 13.87 -15.68
CA LEU A 102 2.09 13.42 -15.52
C LEU A 102 1.99 12.17 -14.63
N HIS A 103 2.94 11.24 -14.76
CA HIS A 103 3.07 10.08 -13.88
C HIS A 103 3.25 10.49 -12.42
N CYS A 104 4.19 11.40 -12.14
CA CYS A 104 4.48 11.78 -10.76
C CYS A 104 3.33 12.56 -10.11
N ASN A 105 2.70 13.50 -10.83
CA ASN A 105 1.54 14.23 -10.32
C ASN A 105 0.37 13.31 -10.01
N ARG A 106 0.06 12.38 -10.93
CA ARG A 106 -1.03 11.43 -10.76
C ARG A 106 -0.82 10.60 -9.49
N ASN A 107 0.34 10.00 -9.34
CA ASN A 107 0.57 9.09 -8.21
C ASN A 107 0.78 9.82 -6.89
N PHE A 108 1.30 11.05 -6.90
CA PHE A 108 1.32 11.88 -5.71
C PHE A 108 -0.07 12.13 -5.13
N TRP A 109 -1.01 12.58 -5.97
CA TRP A 109 -2.37 12.81 -5.48
C TRP A 109 -3.03 11.52 -5.01
N LEU A 110 -2.65 10.39 -5.61
CA LEU A 110 -3.10 9.08 -5.12
C LEU A 110 -2.53 8.77 -3.73
N VAL A 111 -1.26 9.09 -3.47
CA VAL A 111 -0.67 8.99 -2.13
C VAL A 111 -1.42 9.90 -1.15
N MET A 112 -1.71 11.15 -1.51
CA MET A 112 -2.45 12.07 -0.65
C MET A 112 -3.88 11.57 -0.36
N PHE A 113 -4.58 11.03 -1.36
CA PHE A 113 -5.86 10.39 -1.14
C PHE A 113 -5.76 9.16 -0.24
N GLY A 114 -4.68 8.39 -0.39
CA GLY A 114 -4.37 7.26 0.48
C GLY A 114 -4.18 7.68 1.93
N LEU A 115 -3.30 8.66 2.20
CA LEU A 115 -3.08 9.19 3.55
C LEU A 115 -4.38 9.73 4.19
N LEU A 116 -5.14 10.53 3.44
CA LEU A 116 -6.42 11.04 3.93
C LEU A 116 -7.41 9.90 4.23
N HIS A 117 -7.45 8.89 3.37
CA HIS A 117 -8.33 7.73 3.56
C HIS A 117 -7.88 6.87 4.75
N ALA A 118 -6.59 6.57 4.87
CA ALA A 118 -5.99 5.74 5.91
C ALA A 118 -6.24 6.33 7.31
N HIS A 119 -5.89 7.60 7.48
CA HIS A 119 -5.96 8.28 8.76
C HIS A 119 -7.38 8.72 9.14
N LEU A 120 -8.21 9.18 8.18
CA LEU A 120 -9.53 9.74 8.50
C LEU A 120 -10.66 8.72 8.41
N LEU A 121 -10.55 7.69 7.55
CA LEU A 121 -11.65 6.79 7.28
C LEU A 121 -11.36 5.36 7.77
N TRP A 122 -10.26 4.76 7.32
CA TRP A 122 -9.95 3.37 7.64
C TRP A 122 -8.48 3.00 7.36
N SER A 123 -7.81 2.36 8.32
CA SER A 123 -6.38 2.04 8.28
C SER A 123 -5.94 0.99 7.24
N GLY A 124 -6.87 0.25 6.62
CA GLY A 124 -6.55 -0.75 5.59
C GLY A 124 -6.36 -0.20 4.17
N ASP A 125 -5.92 1.06 4.03
CA ASP A 125 -5.78 1.70 2.73
C ASP A 125 -4.73 1.03 1.81
N ILE A 126 -5.08 0.89 0.52
CA ILE A 126 -4.15 0.39 -0.52
C ILE A 126 -3.65 1.50 -1.46
N LEU A 127 -4.28 2.69 -1.46
CA LEU A 127 -3.97 3.76 -2.39
C LEU A 127 -2.60 4.37 -2.11
N PHE A 128 -2.24 4.55 -0.84
CA PHE A 128 -0.91 4.98 -0.40
C PHE A 128 0.16 4.06 -0.98
N ALA A 129 0.05 2.75 -0.67
CA ALA A 129 1.03 1.77 -1.10
C ALA A 129 1.18 1.73 -2.62
N TYR A 130 0.07 1.80 -3.37
CA TYR A 130 0.10 1.82 -4.83
C TYR A 130 0.69 3.10 -5.39
N GLY A 131 0.33 4.25 -4.82
CA GLY A 131 0.87 5.55 -5.20
C GLY A 131 2.38 5.63 -5.00
N VAL A 132 2.89 5.14 -3.86
CA VAL A 132 4.32 5.10 -3.55
C VAL A 132 5.05 4.11 -4.47
N CYS A 133 4.54 2.88 -4.62
CA CYS A 133 5.18 1.87 -5.49
C CYS A 133 5.17 2.27 -6.97
N ALA A 134 4.24 3.14 -7.41
CA ALA A 134 4.17 3.64 -8.77
C ALA A 134 5.47 4.36 -9.22
N PHE A 135 6.16 5.04 -8.31
CA PHE A 135 7.37 5.80 -8.61
C PHE A 135 8.54 4.89 -9.05
N PRO A 136 8.98 3.89 -8.25
CA PRO A 136 10.06 3.00 -8.65
C PRO A 136 9.69 2.08 -9.82
N VAL A 137 8.47 1.54 -9.91
CA VAL A 137 8.10 0.65 -11.05
C VAL A 137 8.17 1.37 -12.40
N TYR A 138 7.97 2.69 -12.42
CA TYR A 138 8.08 3.49 -13.64
C TYR A 138 9.48 3.46 -14.28
N LEU A 139 10.52 3.20 -13.49
CA LEU A 139 11.89 3.01 -13.98
C LEU A 139 12.04 1.73 -14.82
N PHE A 140 11.14 0.77 -14.64
CA PHE A 140 11.13 -0.51 -15.36
C PHE A 140 10.30 -0.46 -16.66
N ARG A 141 9.59 0.63 -16.96
CA ARG A 141 8.62 0.69 -18.08
C ARG A 141 9.19 0.33 -19.45
N HIS A 142 10.48 0.57 -19.66
CA HIS A 142 11.17 0.30 -20.92
C HIS A 142 11.85 -1.07 -20.98
N ARG A 143 11.74 -1.88 -19.91
CA ARG A 143 12.33 -3.21 -19.83
C ARG A 143 11.50 -4.25 -20.59
N SER A 144 12.13 -5.37 -20.90
CA SER A 144 11.49 -6.51 -21.57
C SER A 144 10.50 -7.22 -20.64
N ALA A 145 9.50 -7.91 -21.19
CA ALA A 145 8.56 -8.70 -20.39
C ALA A 145 9.27 -9.74 -19.50
N ARG A 146 10.33 -10.38 -20.02
CA ARG A 146 11.14 -11.34 -19.24
C ARG A 146 11.81 -10.68 -18.05
N THR A 147 12.42 -9.50 -18.23
CA THR A 147 13.04 -8.74 -17.15
C THR A 147 12.01 -8.35 -16.09
N LEU A 148 10.84 -7.88 -16.51
CA LEU A 148 9.75 -7.51 -15.62
C LEU A 148 9.25 -8.71 -14.79
N LEU A 149 9.13 -9.91 -15.40
CA LEU A 149 8.78 -11.13 -14.68
C LEU A 149 9.84 -11.52 -13.65
N ILE A 150 11.13 -11.52 -14.04
CA ILE A 150 12.23 -11.88 -13.14
C ILE A 150 12.29 -10.90 -11.96
N CYS A 151 12.31 -9.60 -12.23
CA CYS A 151 12.32 -8.59 -11.17
C CYS A 151 11.08 -8.71 -10.29
N GLY A 152 9.89 -8.87 -10.87
CA GLY A 152 8.66 -9.06 -10.10
C GLY A 152 8.73 -10.23 -9.14
N PHE A 153 9.25 -11.38 -9.61
CA PHE A 153 9.46 -12.55 -8.76
C PHE A 153 10.52 -12.34 -7.68
N LEU A 154 11.63 -11.64 -7.99
CA LEU A 154 12.65 -11.29 -6.99
C LEU A 154 12.10 -10.39 -5.88
N PHE A 155 11.26 -9.41 -6.21
CA PHE A 155 10.57 -8.57 -5.20
C PHE A 155 9.62 -9.40 -4.31
N LEU A 156 8.87 -10.35 -4.90
CA LEU A 156 8.03 -11.27 -4.13
C LEU A 156 8.86 -12.19 -3.21
N LEU A 157 9.95 -12.74 -3.72
CA LEU A 157 10.88 -13.56 -2.95
C LEU A 157 11.48 -12.77 -1.78
N LEU A 158 11.85 -11.51 -1.99
CA LEU A 158 12.40 -10.66 -0.93
C LEU A 158 11.36 -10.38 0.16
N GLY A 159 10.11 -10.06 -0.21
CA GLY A 159 9.04 -9.89 0.78
C GLY A 159 8.72 -11.17 1.56
N SER A 160 8.67 -12.31 0.88
CA SER A 160 8.49 -13.64 1.51
C SER A 160 9.67 -13.98 2.42
N GLY A 161 10.90 -13.73 1.97
CA GLY A 161 12.12 -13.96 2.74
C GLY A 161 12.19 -13.10 4.01
N LEU A 162 11.88 -11.80 3.93
CA LEU A 162 11.80 -10.94 5.11
C LEU A 162 10.74 -11.41 6.10
N SER A 163 9.56 -11.79 5.62
CA SER A 163 8.50 -12.36 6.45
C SER A 163 8.93 -13.65 7.14
N LEU A 164 9.63 -14.54 6.44
CA LEU A 164 10.18 -15.77 7.00
C LEU A 164 11.31 -15.50 7.99
N MET A 165 12.15 -14.49 7.75
CA MET A 165 13.20 -14.09 8.70
C MET A 165 12.60 -13.61 10.02
N PHE A 166 11.50 -12.84 9.99
CA PHE A 166 10.80 -12.45 11.21
C PHE A 166 10.21 -13.67 11.94
N GLY A 167 9.59 -14.60 11.22
CA GLY A 167 9.04 -15.83 11.83
C GLY A 167 10.10 -16.74 12.43
N LEU A 168 11.19 -16.99 11.71
CA LEU A 168 12.30 -17.84 12.18
C LEU A 168 13.10 -17.20 13.32
N SER A 169 13.02 -15.88 13.47
CA SER A 169 13.68 -15.16 14.56
C SER A 169 12.79 -14.89 15.78
N PHE A 170 11.51 -15.26 15.72
CA PHE A 170 10.50 -14.88 16.71
C PHE A 170 10.89 -15.27 18.14
N ASP A 171 11.39 -16.49 18.35
CA ASP A 171 11.84 -16.98 19.66
C ASP A 171 13.01 -16.19 20.26
N GLN A 172 13.73 -15.40 19.44
CA GLN A 172 14.84 -14.57 19.88
C GLN A 172 14.46 -13.10 20.05
N TRP A 173 13.19 -12.74 19.83
CA TRP A 173 12.72 -11.37 20.08
C TRP A 173 12.66 -11.10 21.59
N PRO A 174 12.74 -9.82 22.02
CA PRO A 174 12.49 -9.46 23.41
C PRO A 174 11.13 -9.98 23.89
N GLU A 175 11.02 -10.40 25.16
CA GLU A 175 9.79 -10.98 25.71
C GLU A 175 8.58 -10.04 25.54
N GLN A 176 8.79 -8.74 25.70
CA GLN A 176 7.77 -7.72 25.45
C GLN A 176 7.23 -7.78 24.02
N GLY A 177 8.10 -7.87 23.01
CA GLY A 177 7.67 -7.91 21.61
C GLY A 177 6.90 -9.20 21.26
N GLN A 178 7.27 -10.31 21.89
CA GLN A 178 6.53 -11.56 21.77
C GLN A 178 5.13 -11.44 22.41
N ALA A 179 5.07 -10.85 23.61
CA ALA A 179 3.81 -10.62 24.33
C ALA A 179 2.87 -9.66 23.59
N GLU A 180 3.39 -8.55 23.05
CA GLU A 180 2.61 -7.60 22.24
C GLU A 180 2.03 -8.27 20.99
N LEU A 181 2.82 -9.10 20.30
CA LEU A 181 2.34 -9.84 19.13
C LEU A 181 1.30 -10.91 19.51
N ALA A 182 1.51 -11.61 20.64
CA ALA A 182 0.56 -12.57 21.17
C ALA A 182 -0.79 -11.93 21.52
N GLN A 183 -0.75 -10.78 22.21
CA GLN A 183 -1.95 -9.99 22.52
C GLN A 183 -2.65 -9.48 21.26
N PHE A 184 -1.90 -9.07 20.23
CA PHE A 184 -2.47 -8.68 18.96
C PHE A 184 -3.12 -9.86 18.21
N TRP A 185 -2.48 -11.04 18.22
CA TRP A 185 -2.94 -12.22 17.50
C TRP A 185 -4.16 -12.89 18.14
N GLN A 186 -4.21 -12.88 19.47
CA GLN A 186 -5.30 -13.44 20.26
C GLN A 186 -5.55 -12.56 21.50
N PRO A 187 -6.21 -11.40 21.31
CA PRO A 187 -6.52 -10.50 22.41
C PRO A 187 -7.49 -11.15 23.40
N ASP A 188 -7.41 -10.70 24.66
CA ASP A 188 -8.40 -11.07 25.66
C ASP A 188 -9.74 -10.36 25.42
N GLN A 189 -10.78 -10.80 26.13
CA GLN A 189 -12.12 -10.25 25.97
C GLN A 189 -12.19 -8.75 26.32
N ALA A 190 -11.38 -8.29 27.29
CA ALA A 190 -11.37 -6.90 27.70
C ALA A 190 -10.83 -5.99 26.59
N ALA A 191 -9.74 -6.37 25.93
CA ALA A 191 -9.19 -5.65 24.78
C ALA A 191 -10.16 -5.64 23.59
N LEU A 192 -10.85 -6.76 23.34
CA LEU A 192 -11.89 -6.84 22.30
C LEU A 192 -13.07 -5.90 22.59
N ASP A 193 -13.57 -5.89 23.82
CA ASP A 193 -14.68 -5.04 24.25
C ASP A 193 -14.29 -3.54 24.19
N GLU A 194 -13.04 -3.21 24.51
CA GLU A 194 -12.49 -1.85 24.38
C GLU A 194 -12.46 -1.42 22.91
N GLU A 195 -11.91 -2.24 22.01
CA GLU A 195 -11.88 -1.94 20.58
C GLU A 195 -13.30 -1.78 20.01
N ILE A 196 -14.22 -2.66 20.40
CA ILE A 196 -15.63 -2.61 19.96
C ILE A 196 -16.29 -1.33 20.44
N THR A 197 -16.14 -0.98 21.72
CA THR A 197 -16.70 0.24 22.31
C THR A 197 -16.16 1.47 21.58
N LYS A 198 -14.85 1.50 21.35
CA LYS A 198 -14.16 2.60 20.66
C LYS A 198 -14.68 2.79 19.24
N TYR A 199 -14.73 1.73 18.43
CA TYR A 199 -15.17 1.85 17.04
C TYR A 199 -16.69 2.02 16.89
N SER A 200 -17.48 1.64 17.90
CA SER A 200 -18.95 1.84 17.90
C SER A 200 -19.38 3.23 18.40
N ALA A 201 -18.47 4.04 18.95
CA ALA A 201 -18.79 5.35 19.53
C ALA A 201 -19.02 6.48 18.51
N GLY A 202 -19.06 6.17 17.20
CA GLY A 202 -19.41 7.12 16.13
C GLY A 202 -18.30 7.36 15.11
N PHE A 203 -18.46 8.40 14.29
CA PHE A 203 -17.56 8.66 13.16
C PHE A 203 -16.12 9.00 13.58
N ALA A 204 -15.97 9.89 14.57
CA ALA A 204 -14.68 10.44 14.96
C ALA A 204 -13.90 9.59 15.97
N SER A 205 -14.55 8.63 16.64
CA SER A 205 -13.94 7.86 17.73
C SER A 205 -12.79 6.96 17.26
N GLY A 206 -12.80 6.57 15.99
CA GLY A 206 -11.75 5.77 15.37
C GLY A 206 -10.58 6.55 14.80
N PHE A 207 -10.57 7.89 14.79
CA PHE A 207 -9.56 8.68 14.08
C PHE A 207 -8.15 8.51 14.65
N ALA A 208 -8.00 8.58 15.98
CA ALA A 208 -6.71 8.42 16.63
C ALA A 208 -6.13 7.02 16.35
N SER A 209 -6.92 5.96 16.53
CA SER A 209 -6.49 4.59 16.25
C SER A 209 -6.27 4.28 14.78
N ASN A 210 -7.10 4.84 13.90
CA ASN A 210 -6.84 4.77 12.46
C ASN A 210 -5.49 5.42 12.15
N SER A 211 -5.20 6.59 12.72
CA SER A 211 -3.95 7.31 12.46
C SER A 211 -2.72 6.57 13.00
N GLU A 212 -2.79 6.03 14.22
CA GLU A 212 -1.72 5.24 14.82
C GLU A 212 -1.45 3.95 14.03
N GLY A 213 -2.52 3.17 13.76
CA GLY A 213 -2.42 1.95 12.97
C GLY A 213 -1.94 2.22 11.54
N SER A 214 -2.43 3.29 10.90
CA SER A 214 -1.98 3.70 9.57
C SER A 214 -0.53 4.11 9.57
N PHE A 215 -0.07 4.86 10.57
CA PHE A 215 1.34 5.25 10.69
C PHE A 215 2.25 4.02 10.77
N PHE A 216 1.90 3.03 11.59
CA PHE A 216 2.64 1.77 11.66
C PHE A 216 2.62 0.99 10.35
N VAL A 217 1.46 0.92 9.68
CA VAL A 217 1.31 0.24 8.40
C VAL A 217 2.11 0.93 7.29
N GLU A 218 2.05 2.25 7.19
CA GLU A 218 2.65 3.06 6.13
C GLU A 218 4.17 3.20 6.27
N THR A 219 4.70 3.00 7.49
CA THR A 219 6.14 3.05 7.76
C THR A 219 6.74 1.66 7.83
N PHE A 220 6.45 0.91 8.90
CA PHE A 220 7.10 -0.36 9.22
C PHE A 220 6.61 -1.51 8.34
N ILE A 221 5.30 -1.79 8.33
CA ILE A 221 4.73 -2.91 7.55
C ILE A 221 4.89 -2.66 6.05
N PHE A 222 4.84 -1.40 5.62
CA PHE A 222 5.11 -1.02 4.26
C PHE A 222 6.54 -1.36 3.85
N ALA A 223 7.53 -0.88 4.61
CA ALA A 223 8.94 -1.11 4.30
C ALA A 223 9.36 -2.58 4.39
N THR A 224 8.75 -3.35 5.29
CA THR A 224 9.12 -4.75 5.55
C THR A 224 8.34 -5.76 4.72
N ASN A 225 7.10 -5.45 4.30
CA ASN A 225 6.22 -6.40 3.62
C ASN A 225 5.49 -5.82 2.38
N ILE A 226 4.62 -4.82 2.57
CA ILE A 226 3.68 -4.38 1.52
C ILE A 226 4.42 -3.84 0.30
N PHE A 227 5.49 -3.06 0.49
CA PHE A 227 6.30 -2.52 -0.61
C PHE A 227 6.77 -3.64 -1.55
N TRP A 228 7.38 -4.69 -1.01
CA TRP A 228 7.95 -5.80 -1.79
C TRP A 228 6.87 -6.56 -2.55
N ARG A 229 5.75 -6.87 -1.90
CA ARG A 229 4.64 -7.58 -2.53
C ARG A 229 3.99 -6.75 -3.63
N VAL A 230 3.69 -5.48 -3.37
CA VAL A 230 3.07 -4.56 -4.32
C VAL A 230 3.99 -4.32 -5.52
N MET A 231 5.28 -4.05 -5.29
CA MET A 231 6.29 -3.93 -6.34
C MET A 231 6.32 -5.18 -7.23
N GLY A 232 6.38 -6.36 -6.62
CA GLY A 232 6.37 -7.63 -7.32
C GLY A 232 5.16 -7.80 -8.22
N MET A 233 3.96 -7.62 -7.65
CA MET A 233 2.70 -7.74 -8.40
C MET A 233 2.55 -6.67 -9.48
N MET A 234 2.93 -5.42 -9.24
CA MET A 234 2.90 -4.37 -10.27
C MET A 234 3.80 -4.73 -11.46
N LEU A 235 5.02 -5.22 -11.21
CA LEU A 235 5.95 -5.65 -12.26
C LEU A 235 5.43 -6.85 -13.06
N LEU A 236 4.79 -7.83 -12.40
CA LEU A 236 4.10 -8.93 -13.10
C LEU A 236 3.00 -8.40 -14.02
N GLY A 237 2.21 -7.43 -13.54
CA GLY A 237 1.18 -6.77 -14.33
C GLY A 237 1.72 -6.02 -15.54
N MET A 238 2.84 -5.30 -15.37
CA MET A 238 3.59 -4.66 -16.46
C MET A 238 4.06 -5.68 -17.50
N ALA A 239 4.58 -6.83 -17.05
CA ALA A 239 5.00 -7.92 -17.92
C ALA A 239 3.81 -8.51 -18.72
N PHE A 240 2.66 -8.68 -18.08
CA PHE A 240 1.46 -9.21 -18.71
C PHE A 240 0.86 -8.24 -19.73
N TYR A 241 0.95 -6.93 -19.45
CA TYR A 241 0.59 -5.89 -20.40
C TYR A 241 1.53 -5.91 -21.63
N ARG A 242 2.86 -5.92 -21.43
CA ARG A 242 3.85 -6.06 -22.52
C ARG A 242 3.64 -7.32 -23.36
N SER A 243 3.23 -8.41 -22.73
CA SER A 243 2.98 -9.70 -23.38
C SER A 243 1.59 -9.78 -24.04
N LYS A 244 0.82 -8.69 -24.05
CA LYS A 244 -0.54 -8.61 -24.62
C LYS A 244 -1.52 -9.62 -24.01
N ILE A 245 -1.25 -10.05 -22.77
CA ILE A 245 -2.12 -10.95 -22.01
C ILE A 245 -3.33 -10.18 -21.51
N LEU A 246 -3.14 -8.98 -20.94
CA LEU A 246 -4.23 -8.16 -20.41
C LEU A 246 -5.10 -7.53 -21.50
N SER A 247 -4.55 -7.29 -22.69
CA SER A 247 -5.32 -6.80 -23.85
C SER A 247 -6.22 -7.88 -24.47
N GLY A 248 -6.11 -9.12 -24.01
CA GLY A 248 -6.94 -10.18 -24.55
C GLY A 248 -6.52 -10.53 -25.97
N GLU A 249 -5.23 -10.54 -26.34
CA GLU A 249 -4.77 -10.85 -27.71
C GLU A 249 -4.23 -12.29 -27.86
N ARG A 250 -3.96 -13.00 -26.76
CA ARG A 250 -3.45 -14.39 -26.77
C ARG A 250 -4.54 -15.39 -27.16
N SER A 251 -4.17 -16.62 -27.52
CA SER A 251 -5.15 -17.66 -27.94
C SER A 251 -6.08 -18.08 -26.79
N ALA A 252 -7.28 -18.59 -27.11
CA ALA A 252 -8.20 -19.12 -26.10
C ALA A 252 -7.58 -20.27 -25.28
N ALA A 253 -6.78 -21.12 -25.94
CA ALA A 253 -6.04 -22.19 -25.27
C ALA A 253 -5.04 -21.65 -24.22
N PHE A 254 -4.40 -20.51 -24.49
CA PHE A 254 -3.51 -19.86 -23.52
C PHE A 254 -4.26 -19.47 -22.25
N TYR A 255 -5.40 -18.77 -22.36
CA TYR A 255 -6.17 -18.36 -21.18
C TYR A 255 -6.75 -19.54 -20.41
N ARG A 256 -7.17 -20.62 -21.10
CA ARG A 256 -7.57 -21.86 -20.42
C ARG A 256 -6.43 -22.50 -19.65
N ARG A 257 -5.22 -22.59 -20.24
CA ARG A 257 -4.04 -23.11 -19.54
C ARG A 257 -3.65 -22.23 -18.35
N LEU A 258 -3.71 -20.91 -18.50
CA LEU A 258 -3.44 -19.96 -17.43
C LEU A 258 -4.43 -20.11 -16.27
N LEU A 259 -5.72 -20.26 -16.57
CA LEU A 259 -6.76 -20.58 -15.60
C LEU A 259 -6.45 -21.90 -14.88
N MET A 260 -6.27 -23.00 -15.62
CA MET A 260 -6.09 -24.31 -15.02
C MET A 260 -4.80 -24.41 -14.21
N ALA A 261 -3.67 -23.95 -14.74
CA ALA A 261 -2.39 -23.99 -14.02
C ALA A 261 -2.42 -23.10 -12.78
N GLY A 262 -2.92 -21.87 -12.89
CA GLY A 262 -3.05 -20.97 -11.75
C GLY A 262 -4.01 -21.48 -10.68
N ALA A 263 -5.13 -22.10 -11.09
CA ALA A 263 -6.09 -22.68 -10.16
C ALA A 263 -5.54 -23.91 -9.45
N VAL A 264 -4.92 -24.86 -10.17
CA VAL A 264 -4.34 -26.06 -9.56
C VAL A 264 -3.23 -25.70 -8.58
N ILE A 265 -2.26 -24.87 -9.00
CA ILE A 265 -1.15 -24.46 -8.13
C ILE A 265 -1.68 -23.65 -6.94
N GLY A 266 -2.54 -22.66 -7.21
CA GLY A 266 -3.08 -21.78 -6.18
C GLY A 266 -3.91 -22.54 -5.13
N LEU A 267 -4.88 -23.34 -5.56
CA LEU A 267 -5.77 -24.07 -4.66
C LEU A 267 -5.03 -25.14 -3.85
N LEU A 268 -4.04 -25.83 -4.44
CA LEU A 268 -3.23 -26.79 -3.69
C LEU A 268 -2.40 -26.10 -2.61
N LEU A 269 -1.73 -24.99 -2.92
CA LEU A 269 -0.95 -24.25 -1.93
C LEU A 269 -1.83 -23.70 -0.80
N ILE A 270 -2.94 -23.04 -1.14
CA ILE A 270 -3.83 -22.42 -0.15
C ILE A 270 -4.56 -23.47 0.68
N GLY A 271 -5.06 -24.54 0.04
CA GLY A 271 -5.72 -25.64 0.74
C GLY A 271 -4.77 -26.37 1.69
N ASN A 272 -3.51 -26.56 1.30
CA ASN A 272 -2.49 -27.08 2.20
C ASN A 272 -2.23 -26.12 3.35
N GLY A 273 -2.06 -24.81 3.08
CA GLY A 273 -1.87 -23.81 4.14
C GLY A 273 -3.01 -23.75 5.14
N MET A 274 -4.26 -23.85 4.68
CA MET A 274 -5.43 -23.93 5.55
C MET A 274 -5.37 -25.18 6.44
N ARG A 275 -5.08 -26.36 5.85
CA ARG A 275 -4.90 -27.60 6.62
C ARG A 275 -3.82 -27.45 7.69
N GLU A 276 -2.67 -26.90 7.33
CA GLU A 276 -1.56 -26.74 8.27
C GLU A 276 -1.87 -25.74 9.39
N ASN A 277 -2.54 -24.63 9.09
CA ASN A 277 -2.97 -23.67 10.12
C ASN A 277 -3.93 -24.32 11.13
N TYR A 278 -4.89 -25.14 10.65
CA TYR A 278 -5.75 -25.91 11.55
C TYR A 278 -5.00 -26.99 12.34
N ALA A 279 -4.02 -27.66 11.71
CA ALA A 279 -3.21 -28.68 12.39
C ALA A 279 -2.32 -28.10 13.51
N HIS A 280 -2.03 -26.79 13.47
CA HIS A 280 -1.29 -26.06 14.49
C HIS A 280 -2.20 -25.15 15.32
N ASP A 281 -3.53 -25.36 15.32
CA ASP A 281 -4.50 -24.59 16.10
C ASP A 281 -4.41 -23.06 15.92
N HIS A 282 -3.99 -22.60 14.74
CA HIS A 282 -3.71 -21.19 14.47
C HIS A 282 -2.67 -20.55 15.42
N ALA A 283 -1.77 -21.35 15.99
CA ALA A 283 -0.69 -20.88 16.86
C ALA A 283 0.16 -19.81 16.16
N ILE A 284 0.58 -18.79 16.91
CA ILE A 284 1.22 -17.58 16.39
C ILE A 284 2.57 -17.87 15.73
N GLU A 285 3.35 -18.77 16.34
CA GLU A 285 4.71 -19.17 15.96
C GLU A 285 4.72 -19.73 14.53
N TYR A 286 3.67 -20.46 14.18
CA TYR A 286 3.47 -20.99 12.84
C TYR A 286 2.69 -20.00 11.97
N SER A 287 1.49 -19.62 12.39
CA SER A 287 0.45 -19.08 11.48
C SER A 287 0.73 -17.66 11.02
N PHE A 288 1.35 -16.83 11.85
CA PHE A 288 1.57 -15.41 11.56
C PHE A 288 2.56 -15.21 10.40
N TYR A 289 3.67 -15.96 10.40
CA TYR A 289 4.77 -15.77 9.44
C TYR A 289 4.98 -16.97 8.49
N LEU A 290 4.94 -18.21 8.98
CA LEU A 290 5.18 -19.42 8.19
C LEU A 290 3.90 -19.84 7.45
N GLY A 291 2.80 -20.00 8.18
CA GLY A 291 1.50 -20.41 7.65
C GLY A 291 0.96 -19.47 6.58
N VAL A 292 1.20 -18.16 6.72
CA VAL A 292 0.77 -17.16 5.73
C VAL A 292 1.48 -17.32 4.36
N GLN A 293 2.65 -17.97 4.29
CA GLN A 293 3.40 -18.12 3.02
C GLN A 293 2.65 -18.97 1.99
N TRP A 294 1.89 -19.95 2.45
CA TRP A 294 1.04 -20.77 1.59
C TRP A 294 0.05 -19.91 0.79
N ASN A 295 -0.63 -19.00 1.50
CA ASN A 295 -1.53 -18.06 0.87
C ASN A 295 -0.79 -16.96 0.09
N TYR A 296 0.38 -16.51 0.58
CA TYR A 296 1.21 -15.51 -0.09
C TYR A 296 1.55 -15.93 -1.53
N TRP A 297 2.02 -17.17 -1.73
CA TRP A 297 2.39 -17.70 -3.04
C TRP A 297 1.19 -18.26 -3.82
N GLY A 298 0.28 -18.96 -3.13
CA GLY A 298 -0.93 -19.49 -3.74
C GLY A 298 -1.82 -18.38 -4.32
N SER A 299 -1.89 -17.21 -3.67
CA SER A 299 -2.61 -16.05 -4.17
C SER A 299 -2.01 -15.45 -5.44
N VAL A 300 -0.69 -15.52 -5.66
CA VAL A 300 -0.07 -15.09 -6.93
C VAL A 300 -0.55 -15.99 -8.08
N ALA A 301 -0.51 -17.32 -7.88
CA ALA A 301 -0.99 -18.29 -8.86
C ALA A 301 -2.51 -18.15 -9.13
N LEU A 302 -3.32 -18.02 -8.07
CA LEU A 302 -4.77 -17.89 -8.23
C LEU A 302 -5.17 -16.53 -8.85
N SER A 303 -4.39 -15.46 -8.61
CA SER A 303 -4.56 -14.19 -9.33
C SER A 303 -4.34 -14.34 -10.83
N MET A 304 -3.36 -15.14 -11.25
CA MET A 304 -3.17 -15.49 -12.67
C MET A 304 -4.35 -16.29 -13.22
N ALA A 305 -4.92 -17.18 -12.40
CA ALA A 305 -6.12 -17.93 -12.76
C ALA A 305 -7.31 -17.00 -13.02
N TYR A 306 -7.51 -16.00 -12.16
CA TYR A 306 -8.54 -14.97 -12.35
C TYR A 306 -8.33 -14.14 -13.63
N ILE A 307 -7.08 -13.81 -13.99
CA ILE A 307 -6.79 -13.18 -15.29
C ILE A 307 -7.19 -14.12 -16.43
N GLY A 308 -6.82 -15.39 -16.35
CA GLY A 308 -7.21 -16.43 -17.32
C GLY A 308 -8.72 -16.51 -17.51
N LEU A 309 -9.46 -16.59 -16.41
CA LEU A 309 -10.91 -16.67 -16.37
C LEU A 309 -11.57 -15.45 -16.98
N ILE A 310 -11.27 -14.26 -16.46
CA ILE A 310 -11.98 -13.03 -16.82
C ILE A 310 -11.61 -12.55 -18.22
N VAL A 311 -10.32 -12.56 -18.58
CA VAL A 311 -9.91 -12.17 -19.94
C VAL A 311 -10.40 -13.20 -20.96
N GLY A 312 -10.35 -14.49 -20.64
CA GLY A 312 -10.93 -15.55 -21.46
C GLY A 312 -12.45 -15.39 -21.66
N TRP A 313 -13.17 -15.03 -20.59
CA TRP A 313 -14.60 -14.75 -20.63
C TRP A 313 -14.93 -13.52 -21.48
N VAL A 314 -14.22 -12.41 -21.29
CA VAL A 314 -14.39 -11.19 -22.12
C VAL A 314 -14.16 -11.51 -23.60
N ARG A 315 -13.10 -12.26 -23.92
CA ARG A 315 -12.80 -12.69 -25.29
C ARG A 315 -13.89 -13.57 -25.91
N SER A 316 -14.61 -14.35 -25.10
CA SER A 316 -15.68 -15.21 -25.61
C SER A 316 -16.94 -14.45 -26.04
N GLY A 317 -17.07 -13.17 -25.67
CA GLY A 317 -18.26 -12.36 -25.95
C GLY A 317 -19.52 -12.77 -25.18
N ARG A 318 -19.43 -13.75 -24.27
CA ARG A 318 -20.59 -14.23 -23.50
C ARG A 318 -21.01 -13.22 -22.44
N TRP A 319 -22.32 -13.00 -22.30
CA TRP A 319 -22.94 -12.09 -21.33
C TRP A 319 -22.41 -10.64 -21.40
N PRO A 320 -22.49 -9.98 -22.57
CA PRO A 320 -21.92 -8.65 -22.78
C PRO A 320 -22.53 -7.58 -21.87
N ALA A 321 -23.80 -7.71 -21.48
CA ALA A 321 -24.45 -6.81 -20.53
C ALA A 321 -23.76 -6.82 -19.16
N LEU A 322 -23.40 -8.01 -18.65
CA LEU A 322 -22.69 -8.13 -17.38
C LEU A 322 -21.24 -7.60 -17.50
N GLN A 323 -20.57 -7.88 -18.61
CA GLN A 323 -19.24 -7.30 -18.89
C GLN A 323 -19.30 -5.77 -18.90
N GLN A 324 -20.32 -5.17 -19.52
CA GLN A 324 -20.48 -3.72 -19.54
C GLN A 324 -20.70 -3.15 -18.12
N ARG A 325 -21.51 -3.81 -17.29
CA ARG A 325 -21.73 -3.40 -15.89
C ARG A 325 -20.45 -3.50 -15.05
N LEU A 326 -19.73 -4.62 -15.12
CA LEU A 326 -18.44 -4.77 -14.45
C LEU A 326 -17.40 -3.77 -14.97
N GLY A 327 -17.37 -3.54 -16.28
CA GLY A 327 -16.56 -2.50 -16.88
C GLY A 327 -16.89 -1.13 -16.30
N ALA A 328 -18.18 -0.78 -16.16
CA ALA A 328 -18.59 0.47 -15.52
C ALA A 328 -18.09 0.59 -14.08
N VAL A 329 -18.21 -0.47 -13.27
CA VAL A 329 -17.65 -0.52 -11.91
C VAL A 329 -16.14 -0.26 -11.93
N GLY A 330 -15.39 -0.92 -12.83
CA GLY A 330 -13.94 -0.74 -12.96
C GLY A 330 -13.51 0.64 -13.44
N ARG A 331 -14.34 1.33 -14.24
CA ARG A 331 -14.10 2.73 -14.64
C ARG A 331 -14.30 3.73 -13.50
N MET A 332 -15.05 3.33 -12.47
CA MET A 332 -15.29 4.08 -11.23
C MET A 332 -14.60 3.45 -10.03
N ALA A 333 -13.49 2.73 -10.23
CA ALA A 333 -12.88 1.94 -9.18
C ALA A 333 -12.44 2.74 -7.96
N PHE A 334 -11.95 3.97 -8.14
CA PHE A 334 -11.54 4.82 -7.02
C PHE A 334 -12.76 5.33 -6.24
N SER A 335 -13.80 5.81 -6.95
CA SER A 335 -15.05 6.23 -6.31
C SER A 335 -15.75 5.09 -5.58
N ASN A 336 -15.80 3.91 -6.19
CA ASN A 336 -16.46 2.73 -5.63
C ASN A 336 -15.69 2.14 -4.44
N TYR A 337 -14.34 2.19 -4.46
CA TYR A 337 -13.50 1.81 -3.32
C TYR A 337 -13.78 2.68 -2.10
N ILE A 338 -13.79 4.01 -2.27
CA ILE A 338 -14.11 4.91 -1.16
C ILE A 338 -15.57 4.77 -0.73
N LEU A 339 -16.50 4.53 -1.66
CA LEU A 339 -17.90 4.23 -1.31
C LEU A 339 -18.02 2.98 -0.44
N HIS A 340 -17.20 1.94 -0.66
CA HIS A 340 -17.16 0.78 0.23
C HIS A 340 -16.81 1.17 1.66
N THR A 341 -15.74 1.96 1.84
CA THR A 341 -15.33 2.46 3.16
C THR A 341 -16.41 3.33 3.79
N LEU A 342 -17.03 4.25 3.03
CA LEU A 342 -18.09 5.11 3.56
C LEU A 342 -19.29 4.30 4.04
N ILE A 343 -19.69 3.25 3.32
CA ILE A 343 -20.77 2.35 3.75
C ILE A 343 -20.35 1.58 5.00
N GLY A 344 -19.13 1.03 5.04
CA GLY A 344 -18.62 0.32 6.21
C GLY A 344 -18.55 1.19 7.46
N VAL A 345 -17.97 2.39 7.35
CA VAL A 345 -17.88 3.36 8.44
C VAL A 345 -19.27 3.81 8.91
N LEU A 346 -20.20 4.06 7.97
CA LEU A 346 -21.58 4.41 8.32
C LEU A 346 -22.25 3.30 9.14
N ILE A 347 -22.21 2.06 8.67
CA ILE A 347 -22.91 0.95 9.31
C ILE A 347 -22.23 0.57 10.63
N PHE A 348 -20.93 0.29 10.62
CA PHE A 348 -20.29 -0.31 11.77
C PHE A 348 -19.89 0.73 12.82
N ARG A 349 -19.52 1.95 12.41
CA ARG A 349 -19.07 2.97 13.36
C ARG A 349 -20.15 3.97 13.73
N VAL A 350 -20.82 4.56 12.74
CA VAL A 350 -21.82 5.62 12.99
C VAL A 350 -23.12 5.04 13.54
N LEU A 351 -23.59 3.92 12.99
CA LEU A 351 -24.77 3.22 13.52
C LEU A 351 -24.44 2.23 14.65
N GLY A 352 -23.15 2.05 14.99
CA GLY A 352 -22.72 1.28 16.15
C GLY A 352 -22.83 -0.24 16.01
N TYR A 353 -22.75 -0.79 14.78
CA TYR A 353 -22.82 -2.25 14.55
C TYR A 353 -21.44 -2.96 14.54
N PHE A 354 -20.34 -2.28 14.84
CA PHE A 354 -19.01 -2.90 14.89
C PHE A 354 -18.97 -4.03 15.93
N GLY A 355 -18.37 -5.16 15.57
CA GLY A 355 -18.34 -6.38 16.39
C GLY A 355 -19.64 -7.18 16.42
N THR A 356 -20.74 -6.68 15.85
CA THR A 356 -22.06 -7.33 15.97
C THR A 356 -22.43 -8.24 14.80
N PHE A 357 -21.83 -8.01 13.62
CA PHE A 357 -22.16 -8.78 12.41
C PHE A 357 -21.30 -10.03 12.30
N GLU A 358 -21.95 -11.19 12.22
CA GLU A 358 -21.31 -12.44 11.86
C GLU A 358 -20.85 -12.45 10.40
N ARG A 359 -19.93 -13.37 10.07
CA ARG A 359 -19.29 -13.43 8.74
C ARG A 359 -20.31 -13.66 7.61
N TRP A 360 -21.34 -14.48 7.84
CA TRP A 360 -22.40 -14.67 6.83
C TRP A 360 -23.23 -13.40 6.61
N GLN A 361 -23.51 -12.61 7.66
CA GLN A 361 -24.25 -11.34 7.56
C GLN A 361 -23.43 -10.30 6.78
N GLN A 362 -22.11 -10.27 7.02
CA GLN A 362 -21.20 -9.45 6.24
C GLN A 362 -21.23 -9.83 4.76
N LEU A 363 -21.26 -11.12 4.42
CA LEU A 363 -21.36 -11.57 3.03
C LEU A 363 -22.69 -11.12 2.37
N VAL A 364 -23.81 -11.14 3.10
CA VAL A 364 -25.09 -10.60 2.60
C VAL A 364 -24.96 -9.11 2.29
N LEU A 365 -24.31 -8.33 3.17
CA LEU A 365 -24.06 -6.91 2.95
C LEU A 365 -23.14 -6.67 1.73
N VAL A 366 -22.09 -7.48 1.57
CA VAL A 366 -21.22 -7.44 0.39
C VAL A 366 -22.03 -7.63 -0.90
N VAL A 367 -22.90 -8.64 -0.95
CA VAL A 367 -23.75 -8.90 -2.12
C VAL A 367 -24.70 -7.73 -2.40
N ALA A 368 -25.28 -7.12 -1.36
CA ALA A 368 -26.12 -5.94 -1.50
C ALA A 368 -25.34 -4.76 -2.11
N ILE A 369 -24.11 -4.52 -1.65
CA ILE A 369 -23.23 -3.47 -2.18
C ILE A 369 -22.82 -3.77 -3.63
N TRP A 370 -22.54 -5.03 -3.98
CA TRP A 370 -22.24 -5.44 -5.35
C TRP A 370 -23.42 -5.15 -6.29
N ILE A 371 -24.63 -5.53 -5.89
CA ILE A 371 -25.84 -5.25 -6.66
C ILE A 371 -25.97 -3.74 -6.85
N LEU A 372 -25.90 -2.95 -5.77
CA LEU A 372 -25.96 -1.50 -5.85
C LEU A 372 -24.95 -0.93 -6.85
N GLN A 373 -23.69 -1.36 -6.81
CA GLN A 373 -22.63 -0.85 -7.70
C GLN A 373 -22.79 -1.27 -9.16
N LEU A 374 -23.27 -2.49 -9.41
CA LEU A 374 -23.55 -3.00 -10.76
C LEU A 374 -24.68 -2.23 -11.45
N TRP A 375 -25.58 -1.62 -10.69
CA TRP A 375 -26.64 -0.73 -11.20
C TRP A 375 -26.23 0.74 -11.21
N LEU A 376 -25.67 1.25 -10.11
CA LEU A 376 -25.35 2.67 -9.94
C LEU A 376 -24.21 3.13 -10.85
N SER A 377 -23.15 2.34 -11.00
CA SER A 377 -21.98 2.71 -11.81
C SER A 377 -22.32 3.00 -13.28
N PRO A 378 -23.06 2.13 -14.00
CA PRO A 378 -23.47 2.44 -15.37
C PRO A 378 -24.46 3.60 -15.46
N LEU A 379 -25.40 3.74 -14.51
CA LEU A 379 -26.33 4.87 -14.47
C LEU A 379 -25.60 6.22 -14.29
N TRP A 380 -24.59 6.25 -13.43
CA TRP A 380 -23.73 7.41 -13.26
C TRP A 380 -22.97 7.73 -14.55
N LEU A 381 -22.36 6.71 -15.15
CA LEU A 381 -21.55 6.89 -16.35
C LEU A 381 -22.35 7.23 -17.61
N ALA A 382 -23.66 7.00 -17.61
CA ALA A 382 -24.55 7.48 -18.66
C ALA A 382 -24.68 9.02 -18.68
N ARG A 383 -24.51 9.68 -17.53
CA ARG A 383 -24.59 11.16 -17.39
C ARG A 383 -23.23 11.82 -17.22
N HIS A 384 -22.23 11.06 -16.76
CA HIS A 384 -20.92 11.59 -16.39
C HIS A 384 -19.78 10.74 -16.95
N ARG A 385 -18.77 11.38 -17.55
CA ARG A 385 -17.66 10.65 -18.19
C ARG A 385 -16.75 9.88 -17.20
N TYR A 386 -16.73 10.29 -15.93
CA TYR A 386 -15.89 9.72 -14.86
C TYR A 386 -16.67 9.72 -13.55
N GLY A 387 -16.28 8.82 -12.63
CA GLY A 387 -16.74 8.90 -11.25
C GLY A 387 -16.25 10.19 -10.55
N PRO A 388 -16.88 10.57 -9.42
CA PRO A 388 -16.56 11.81 -8.71
C PRO A 388 -15.07 11.93 -8.35
N LEU A 389 -14.50 10.90 -7.72
CA LEU A 389 -13.12 10.92 -7.26
C LEU A 389 -12.13 10.78 -8.41
N GLU A 390 -12.47 10.01 -9.46
CA GLU A 390 -11.66 9.97 -10.68
C GLU A 390 -11.60 11.34 -11.35
N ARG A 391 -12.70 12.08 -11.37
CA ARG A 391 -12.75 13.45 -11.92
C ARG A 391 -11.91 14.40 -11.09
N MET A 392 -12.04 14.35 -9.77
CA MET A 392 -11.26 15.18 -8.85
C MET A 392 -9.76 14.89 -9.00
N TRP A 393 -9.38 13.62 -8.89
CA TRP A 393 -8.00 13.17 -9.03
C TRP A 393 -7.36 13.62 -10.34
N ARG A 394 -8.10 13.53 -11.44
CA ARG A 394 -7.62 13.98 -12.74
C ARG A 394 -7.53 15.49 -12.83
N THR A 395 -8.51 16.23 -12.34
CA THR A 395 -8.44 17.70 -12.31
C THR A 395 -7.19 18.16 -11.57
N LEU A 396 -6.92 17.55 -10.41
CA LEU A 396 -5.73 17.81 -9.61
C LEU A 396 -4.43 17.44 -10.34
N THR A 397 -4.43 16.32 -11.06
CA THR A 397 -3.29 15.84 -11.85
C THR A 397 -2.90 16.81 -12.99
N TYR A 398 -3.89 17.43 -13.66
CA TYR A 398 -3.67 18.22 -14.86
C TYR A 398 -3.56 19.75 -14.63
N LYS A 399 -4.15 20.30 -13.54
CA LYS A 399 -4.32 21.76 -13.39
C LYS A 399 -3.37 22.47 -12.43
N TYR A 400 -2.68 21.79 -11.52
CA TYR A 400 -1.92 22.46 -10.45
C TYR A 400 -0.41 22.16 -10.49
N LEU A 401 0.39 23.11 -11.03
CA LEU A 401 1.87 23.05 -11.04
C LEU A 401 2.50 23.41 -9.68
N ALA A 402 1.88 24.25 -8.85
CA ALA A 402 2.46 24.74 -7.59
C ALA A 402 2.65 23.64 -6.54
N LEU A 403 1.91 22.54 -6.65
CA LEU A 403 1.97 21.42 -5.72
C LEU A 403 3.23 20.55 -5.85
N GLN A 404 3.99 20.73 -6.93
CA GLN A 404 5.16 19.91 -7.27
C GLN A 404 6.35 20.18 -6.37
N ASN A 405 6.47 21.42 -5.88
CA ASN A 405 7.48 21.82 -4.91
C ASN A 405 7.18 21.18 -3.56
N SER A 406 5.93 21.26 -3.13
CA SER A 406 5.44 20.60 -1.91
C SER A 406 5.59 19.08 -2.00
N LEU A 407 5.35 18.47 -3.16
CA LEU A 407 5.52 17.04 -3.42
C LEU A 407 6.99 16.61 -3.38
N ALA A 408 7.89 17.34 -4.04
CA ALA A 408 9.32 17.03 -3.99
C ALA A 408 9.84 17.06 -2.55
N VAL A 409 9.38 18.04 -1.76
CA VAL A 409 9.67 18.15 -0.33
C VAL A 409 9.04 16.99 0.46
N LEU A 410 7.78 16.63 0.22
CA LEU A 410 7.13 15.52 0.95
C LEU A 410 7.81 14.17 0.69
N VAL A 411 8.14 13.85 -0.56
CA VAL A 411 8.84 12.59 -0.89
C VAL A 411 10.27 12.59 -0.37
N GLY A 412 10.96 13.73 -0.45
CA GLY A 412 12.25 13.90 0.21
C GLY A 412 12.15 13.64 1.71
N LEU A 413 11.12 14.16 2.37
CA LEU A 413 10.91 13.99 3.81
C LEU A 413 10.63 12.52 4.17
N MET A 414 9.75 11.83 3.44
CA MET A 414 9.44 10.41 3.69
C MET A 414 10.67 9.50 3.51
N VAL A 415 11.42 9.68 2.42
CA VAL A 415 12.63 8.85 2.19
C VAL A 415 13.73 9.22 3.16
N GLY A 416 13.90 10.50 3.49
CA GLY A 416 14.81 10.94 4.52
C GLY A 416 14.47 10.32 5.88
N ALA A 417 13.19 10.32 6.26
CA ALA A 417 12.70 9.69 7.48
C ALA A 417 12.89 8.17 7.47
N GLY A 418 12.71 7.50 6.32
CA GLY A 418 13.00 6.08 6.18
C GLY A 418 14.49 5.75 6.36
N VAL A 419 15.39 6.59 5.82
CA VAL A 419 16.84 6.47 6.05
C VAL A 419 17.18 6.72 7.52
N ASN A 420 16.55 7.72 8.15
CA ASN A 420 16.69 7.97 9.58
C ASN A 420 16.31 6.72 10.38
N MET A 421 15.10 6.21 10.17
CA MET A 421 14.56 5.09 10.91
C MET A 421 15.41 3.82 10.72
N LEU A 422 15.91 3.56 9.51
CA LEU A 422 16.81 2.42 9.29
C LEU A 422 18.08 2.52 10.14
N ILE A 423 18.69 3.70 10.23
CA ILE A 423 19.91 3.91 11.01
C ILE A 423 19.61 3.88 12.51
N VAL A 424 18.47 4.43 12.94
CA VAL A 424 18.00 4.34 14.33
C VAL A 424 17.72 2.89 14.73
N LEU A 425 17.10 2.08 13.87
CA LEU A 425 16.88 0.66 14.12
C LEU A 425 18.20 -0.10 14.29
N LEU A 426 19.21 0.21 13.48
CA LEU A 426 20.56 -0.33 13.68
C LEU A 426 21.18 0.11 15.01
N ASN A 427 20.92 1.35 15.45
CA ASN A 427 21.38 1.83 16.75
C ASN A 427 20.73 1.06 17.90
N LEU A 428 19.43 0.78 17.82
CA LEU A 428 18.69 0.01 18.84
C LEU A 428 19.16 -1.46 18.92
N MET A 429 19.78 -2.00 17.88
CA MET A 429 20.44 -3.32 17.95
C MET A 429 21.74 -3.29 18.77
N ILE A 430 22.39 -2.11 18.85
CA ILE A 430 23.65 -1.93 19.60
C ILE A 430 23.34 -1.50 21.03
N PHE A 431 22.36 -0.61 21.21
CA PHE A 431 21.88 -0.10 22.49
C PHE A 431 20.39 -0.41 22.64
N PRO A 432 20.05 -1.64 23.08
CA PRO A 432 18.66 -2.07 23.21
C PRO A 432 17.94 -1.32 24.34
N MET A 433 16.65 -1.05 24.12
CA MET A 433 15.78 -0.52 25.17
C MET A 433 15.53 -1.57 26.26
N PRO A 434 15.29 -1.16 27.52
CA PRO A 434 14.90 -2.06 28.59
C PRO A 434 13.54 -2.69 28.30
N GLU A 435 13.33 -3.91 28.79
CA GLU A 435 12.05 -4.61 28.64
C GLU A 435 10.90 -3.84 29.30
N GLY A 436 9.77 -3.75 28.59
CA GLY A 436 8.57 -3.02 29.00
C GLY A 436 8.55 -1.55 28.58
N LEU A 437 9.65 -1.01 28.07
CA LEU A 437 9.73 0.40 27.69
C LEU A 437 9.26 0.63 26.26
N SER A 438 8.11 1.28 26.11
CA SER A 438 7.59 1.71 24.82
C SER A 438 8.18 3.06 24.40
N MET A 439 8.44 3.25 23.11
CA MET A 439 8.77 4.57 22.55
C MET A 439 7.63 5.60 22.69
N GLN A 440 6.41 5.14 23.00
CA GLN A 440 5.28 6.03 23.29
C GLN A 440 5.33 6.58 24.73
N ASP A 441 6.02 5.90 25.65
CA ASP A 441 6.28 6.38 27.00
C ASP A 441 7.45 7.36 26.98
N ARG A 442 7.13 8.66 26.80
CA ARG A 442 8.12 9.72 26.66
C ARG A 442 9.00 9.88 27.90
N GLU A 443 8.42 9.72 29.10
CA GLU A 443 9.16 9.89 30.35
C GLU A 443 10.10 8.72 30.57
N GLY A 444 9.61 7.48 30.40
CA GLY A 444 10.45 6.29 30.48
C GLY A 444 11.56 6.28 29.43
N PHE A 445 11.27 6.68 28.19
CA PHE A 445 12.25 6.75 27.11
C PHE A 445 13.35 7.78 27.40
N SER A 446 12.98 8.97 27.90
CA SER A 446 13.96 10.00 28.28
C SER A 446 14.84 9.54 29.44
N ALA A 447 14.25 8.88 30.46
CA ALA A 447 14.99 8.36 31.60
C ALA A 447 16.00 7.28 31.19
N TRP A 448 15.60 6.36 30.30
CA TRP A 448 16.52 5.35 29.75
C TRP A 448 17.63 5.99 28.91
N ALA A 449 17.28 6.91 28.01
CA ALA A 449 18.26 7.59 27.17
C ALA A 449 19.36 8.27 28.01
N ALA A 450 19.00 8.88 29.16
CA ALA A 450 19.95 9.49 30.09
C ALA A 450 20.95 8.51 30.72
N THR A 451 20.68 7.19 30.69
CA THR A 451 21.60 6.16 31.21
C THR A 451 22.64 5.69 30.20
N LEU A 452 22.49 6.03 28.92
CA LEU A 452 23.36 5.56 27.85
C LEU A 452 24.69 6.33 27.81
N PRO A 453 25.79 5.68 27.37
CA PRO A 453 27.04 6.39 27.13
C PRO A 453 26.90 7.40 25.98
N ASP A 454 27.70 8.46 25.98
CA ASP A 454 27.70 9.48 24.91
C ASP A 454 27.84 8.88 23.50
N SER A 455 28.56 7.76 23.36
CA SER A 455 28.72 7.07 22.09
C SER A 455 27.41 6.54 21.49
N ALA A 456 26.39 6.27 22.30
CA ALA A 456 25.08 5.78 21.85
C ALA A 456 24.28 6.81 21.02
N PHE A 457 24.67 8.09 21.12
CA PHE A 457 24.00 9.19 20.43
C PHE A 457 24.64 9.54 19.09
N ILE A 458 25.80 8.94 18.76
CA ILE A 458 26.51 9.18 17.50
C ILE A 458 25.68 8.68 16.30
N LEU A 459 25.13 7.47 16.36
CA LEU A 459 24.34 6.90 15.28
C LEU A 459 23.00 7.64 15.06
N PRO A 460 22.24 8.01 16.10
CA PRO A 460 21.09 8.91 15.97
C PRO A 460 21.45 10.26 15.32
N MET A 461 22.57 10.88 15.73
CA MET A 461 23.07 12.11 15.09
C MET A 461 23.36 11.89 13.60
N VAL A 462 24.01 10.78 13.25
CA VAL A 462 24.24 10.41 11.84
C VAL A 462 22.92 10.17 11.10
N ALA A 463 21.93 9.55 11.73
CA ALA A 463 20.60 9.29 11.17
C ALA A 463 19.87 10.60 10.83
N HIS A 464 19.90 11.57 11.74
CA HIS A 464 19.33 12.90 11.57
C HIS A 464 19.97 13.67 10.41
N LEU A 465 21.30 13.67 10.37
CA LEU A 465 22.06 14.35 9.32
C LEU A 465 21.88 13.65 7.95
N ALA A 466 21.80 12.31 7.94
CA ALA A 466 21.52 11.51 6.76
C ALA A 466 20.09 11.76 6.23
N GLN A 467 19.11 12.00 7.09
CA GLN A 467 17.77 12.43 6.69
C GLN A 467 17.81 13.75 5.94
N ALA A 468 18.46 14.77 6.49
CA ALA A 468 18.53 16.08 5.86
C ALA A 468 19.25 16.04 4.51
N PHE A 469 20.36 15.29 4.44
CA PHE A 469 21.10 15.09 3.20
C PHE A 469 20.32 14.26 2.17
N GLY A 470 19.90 13.05 2.55
CA GLY A 470 19.26 12.09 1.66
C GLY A 470 17.89 12.56 1.18
N GLY A 471 17.09 13.08 2.11
CA GLY A 471 15.81 13.70 1.81
C GLY A 471 15.95 14.98 0.99
N GLY A 472 16.92 15.84 1.34
CA GLY A 472 17.22 17.07 0.60
C GLY A 472 17.69 16.81 -0.82
N TRP A 473 18.57 15.82 -1.01
CA TRP A 473 19.07 15.41 -2.31
C TRP A 473 17.96 14.83 -3.18
N LEU A 474 17.11 13.99 -2.61
CA LEU A 474 15.97 13.42 -3.32
C LEU A 474 14.95 14.51 -3.68
N ALA A 475 14.62 15.42 -2.77
CA ALA A 475 13.73 16.55 -3.04
C ALA A 475 14.27 17.43 -4.17
N ALA A 476 15.56 17.77 -4.12
CA ALA A 476 16.24 18.47 -5.21
C ALA A 476 16.10 17.69 -6.53
N ARG A 477 16.43 16.40 -6.53
CA ARG A 477 16.39 15.53 -7.71
C ARG A 477 14.98 15.30 -8.27
N LEU A 478 13.95 15.35 -7.44
CA LEU A 478 12.56 15.27 -7.89
C LEU A 478 12.09 16.60 -8.47
N GLY A 479 12.45 17.72 -7.84
CA GLY A 479 12.17 19.05 -8.38
C GLY A 479 12.79 19.26 -9.76
N THR A 480 13.99 18.69 -9.99
CA THR A 480 14.63 18.71 -11.31
C THR A 480 13.86 17.88 -12.34
N LEU A 481 13.33 16.71 -11.94
CA LEU A 481 12.50 15.86 -12.80
C LEU A 481 11.14 16.49 -13.14
N PHE A 482 10.63 17.37 -12.27
CA PHE A 482 9.37 18.11 -12.48
C PHE A 482 9.53 19.39 -13.31
N GLY A 483 10.75 19.75 -13.70
CA GLY A 483 11.01 20.94 -14.52
C GLY A 483 11.04 22.24 -13.73
N VAL A 484 11.28 22.19 -12.42
CA VAL A 484 11.27 23.38 -11.55
C VAL A 484 12.66 24.05 -11.47
N LEU A 485 12.67 25.39 -11.42
CA LEU A 485 13.86 26.25 -11.40
C LEU A 485 14.59 26.37 -10.04
N HIS A 486 13.98 25.98 -8.91
CA HIS A 486 14.50 26.25 -7.55
C HIS A 486 15.03 25.01 -6.83
N THR A 487 15.93 24.25 -7.48
CA THR A 487 16.47 22.95 -6.98
C THR A 487 17.07 23.05 -5.56
N ARG A 488 17.84 24.11 -5.28
CA ARG A 488 18.45 24.32 -3.96
C ARG A 488 17.43 24.66 -2.89
N ALA A 489 16.37 25.41 -3.22
CA ALA A 489 15.34 25.79 -2.27
C ALA A 489 14.56 24.58 -1.74
N LEU A 490 14.29 23.58 -2.60
CA LEU A 490 13.60 22.35 -2.19
C LEU A 490 14.43 21.53 -1.19
N ALA A 491 15.74 21.42 -1.41
CA ALA A 491 16.62 20.77 -0.44
C ALA A 491 16.64 21.54 0.88
N MET A 492 16.72 22.88 0.82
CA MET A 492 16.68 23.73 2.01
C MET A 492 15.37 23.60 2.80
N CYS A 493 14.22 23.40 2.13
CA CYS A 493 12.96 23.11 2.83
C CYS A 493 13.06 21.83 3.68
N ILE A 494 13.70 20.77 3.17
CA ILE A 494 13.96 19.55 3.96
C ILE A 494 14.87 19.86 5.14
N GLY A 495 15.93 20.64 4.92
CA GLY A 495 16.85 21.06 5.99
C GLY A 495 16.13 21.81 7.11
N VAL A 496 15.24 22.75 6.76
CA VAL A 496 14.45 23.51 7.74
C VAL A 496 13.46 22.63 8.50
N LEU A 497 12.76 21.72 7.81
CA LEU A 497 11.83 20.80 8.46
C LEU A 497 12.55 19.80 9.37
N SER A 498 13.72 19.31 8.95
CA SER A 498 14.55 18.40 9.75
C SER A 498 15.15 19.13 10.95
N LEU A 499 15.57 20.38 10.81
CA LEU A 499 16.01 21.23 11.92
C LEU A 499 14.88 21.45 12.93
N ALA A 500 13.67 21.79 12.46
CA ALA A 500 12.52 21.97 13.34
C ALA A 500 12.18 20.68 14.11
N GLY A 501 12.22 19.52 13.43
CA GLY A 501 12.05 18.21 14.04
C GLY A 501 13.16 17.88 15.05
N GLY A 502 14.42 18.16 14.71
CA GLY A 502 15.57 17.96 15.59
C GLY A 502 15.51 18.82 16.85
N ILE A 503 15.13 20.09 16.73
CA ILE A 503 14.89 20.99 17.87
C ILE A 503 13.74 20.46 18.72
N ALA A 504 12.61 20.09 18.11
CA ALA A 504 11.47 19.55 18.84
C ALA A 504 11.84 18.29 19.63
N ASN A 505 12.61 17.39 19.01
CA ASN A 505 13.11 16.16 19.64
C ASN A 505 14.07 16.45 20.80
N ALA A 506 15.02 17.36 20.59
CA ALA A 506 15.99 17.80 21.60
C ALA A 506 15.37 18.53 22.79
N LEU A 507 14.22 19.17 22.59
CA LEU A 507 13.44 19.78 23.68
C LEU A 507 12.55 18.77 24.41
N SER A 508 12.17 17.68 23.75
CA SER A 508 11.32 16.64 24.33
C SER A 508 12.08 15.53 25.06
N LEU A 509 13.38 15.40 24.83
CA LEU A 509 14.24 14.35 25.38
C LEU A 509 15.44 14.96 26.11
N GLU A 510 15.83 14.38 27.23
CA GLU A 510 17.09 14.71 27.90
C GLU A 510 18.28 14.12 27.13
N ILE A 511 18.78 14.87 26.15
CA ILE A 511 19.93 14.48 25.32
C ILE A 511 21.23 15.18 25.77
N PRO A 512 22.42 14.59 25.49
CA PRO A 512 23.69 15.25 25.78
C PRO A 512 23.80 16.63 25.14
N THR A 513 24.33 17.60 25.88
CA THR A 513 24.41 19.01 25.44
C THR A 513 25.22 19.20 24.16
N TRP A 514 26.21 18.34 23.90
CA TRP A 514 27.01 18.38 22.67
C TRP A 514 26.20 17.99 21.42
N MET A 515 25.08 17.26 21.55
CA MET A 515 24.24 16.93 20.39
C MET A 515 23.64 18.17 19.73
N TRP A 516 23.48 19.27 20.46
CA TRP A 516 23.04 20.55 19.89
C TRP A 516 23.98 21.07 18.78
N LEU A 517 25.22 20.57 18.71
CA LEU A 517 26.16 20.87 17.63
C LEU A 517 25.63 20.44 16.25
N GLU A 518 24.73 19.45 16.16
CA GLU A 518 24.21 18.96 14.87
C GLU A 518 23.25 19.97 14.18
N MET A 519 22.62 20.87 14.97
CA MET A 519 21.56 21.77 14.52
C MET A 519 21.94 22.62 13.29
N PRO A 520 23.07 23.34 13.25
CA PRO A 520 23.48 24.07 12.05
C PRO A 520 23.75 23.15 10.84
N PHE A 521 24.11 21.88 11.06
CA PHE A 521 24.48 20.97 9.97
C PHE A 521 23.29 20.43 9.18
N TYR A 522 22.07 20.42 9.72
CA TYR A 522 20.86 20.10 8.94
C TYR A 522 20.74 21.00 7.70
N LEU A 523 20.97 22.31 7.87
CA LEU A 523 20.90 23.29 6.78
C LEU A 523 22.10 23.18 5.85
N VAL A 524 23.31 22.98 6.39
CA VAL A 524 24.52 22.82 5.59
C VAL A 524 24.44 21.59 4.69
N LEU A 525 24.05 20.43 5.23
CA LEU A 525 23.95 19.19 4.46
C LEU A 525 22.81 19.22 3.43
N ALA A 526 21.67 19.82 3.78
CA ALA A 526 20.61 20.08 2.82
C ALA A 526 21.09 20.99 1.66
N TRP A 527 21.85 22.04 1.97
CA TRP A 527 22.43 22.92 0.96
C TRP A 527 23.46 22.21 0.07
N VAL A 528 24.33 21.38 0.66
CA VAL A 528 25.30 20.55 -0.07
C VAL A 528 24.57 19.58 -1.00
N ALA A 529 23.55 18.89 -0.50
CA ALA A 529 22.71 17.98 -1.28
C ALA A 529 22.08 18.65 -2.51
N GLY A 530 21.48 19.83 -2.33
CA GLY A 530 20.93 20.63 -3.42
C GLY A 530 22.02 21.11 -4.41
N THR A 531 23.20 21.46 -3.91
CA THR A 531 24.33 21.92 -4.73
C THR A 531 24.93 20.82 -5.59
N ILE A 532 25.05 19.60 -5.05
CA ILE A 532 25.47 18.40 -5.78
C ILE A 532 24.54 18.15 -6.96
N GLU A 533 23.22 18.22 -6.74
CA GLU A 533 22.25 17.99 -7.80
C GLU A 533 22.30 19.07 -8.89
N VAL A 534 22.50 20.35 -8.52
CA VAL A 534 22.71 21.43 -9.49
C VAL A 534 23.97 21.20 -10.33
N LYS A 535 25.10 20.83 -9.70
CA LYS A 535 26.35 20.54 -10.42
C LYS A 535 26.22 19.32 -11.34
N ARG A 536 25.55 18.26 -10.88
CA ARG A 536 25.27 17.06 -11.68
C ARG A 536 24.49 17.39 -12.94
N ARG A 537 23.50 18.29 -12.85
CA ARG A 537 22.74 18.74 -14.03
C ARG A 537 23.61 19.48 -15.03
N ALA A 538 24.44 20.41 -14.56
CA ALA A 538 25.33 21.16 -15.42
C ALA A 538 26.28 20.21 -16.19
N ALA A 539 26.78 19.17 -15.53
CA ALA A 539 27.63 18.14 -16.15
C ALA A 539 26.91 17.17 -17.10
N LEU A 540 25.57 17.08 -17.05
CA LEU A 540 24.77 16.24 -17.97
C LEU A 540 24.21 17.04 -19.17
N ALA A 541 24.33 18.37 -19.15
CA ALA A 541 23.82 19.26 -20.17
C ALA A 541 24.91 19.78 -21.13
N GLY A 542 26.19 19.63 -20.76
CA GLY A 542 27.35 19.73 -21.65
C GLY A 542 27.80 18.34 -22.05
#